data_AF-A0AAV0KEU7-F1
#
_entry.id   AF-A0AAV0KEU7-F1
#
_cell.length_a   1.000
_cell.length_b   1.000
_cell.length_c   1.000
_cell.angle_alpha   90.00
_cell.angle_beta   90.00
_cell.angle_gamma   90.00
#
_symmetry.space_group_name_H-M   'P 1'
#
loop_
_entity.id
_entity.type
_entity.pdbx_description
1 polymer ?
#
loop_
_entity_poly.entity_id
_entity_poly.type
_entity_poly.pdbx_seq_one_letter_code
_entity_poly.pdbx_strand_id
1 'polypeptide(L)'
;MAVQGVKAAQIVFSQHQTWSTTQVFSPRRSWKPAKFTVVARQSSSRGSRKVLHATPPATVQRRSGNYGPDIWESHEYSKPDDNTSRRWGHRVEELKKYVKRELLSKIGCREDDDDEEMVAERIEIIDTLQRLGVGYHFEREIQSALGRIAANPPIANNLHIAALRFRLLRRAGIRESPDVVFQGFREEDGKFKQEISGDVRGLLSLYEASYLGFPGEIVLDEAKSFARTHLQEIYRKAETAMANPTTMLVQEAKQLARALELPSHWRTRRCEAWWHIEQYREDSTEGMDPALLELAMLEFNMVQLVYQAELEELQDGGKNWAFRRN
;
A
#
# COMPACT_ATOMS: atom_id res chain seq x y z
N MET A 1 -28.75 -18.34 11.38
CA MET A 1 -29.11 -17.84 10.03
C MET A 1 -28.08 -16.81 9.51
N ALA A 2 -26.79 -17.15 9.54
CA ALA A 2 -25.70 -16.18 9.29
C ALA A 2 -24.75 -16.58 8.13
N VAL A 3 -25.18 -17.46 7.22
CA VAL A 3 -24.30 -18.01 6.15
C VAL A 3 -24.70 -17.58 4.73
N GLN A 4 -25.74 -16.74 4.57
CA GLN A 4 -26.18 -16.27 3.25
C GLN A 4 -25.71 -14.85 2.86
N GLY A 5 -25.03 -14.12 3.75
CA GLY A 5 -24.55 -12.76 3.47
C GLY A 5 -23.24 -12.67 2.67
N VAL A 6 -22.36 -13.67 2.78
CA VAL A 6 -20.99 -13.59 2.23
C VAL A 6 -20.91 -13.89 0.72
N LYS A 7 -21.91 -14.59 0.14
CA LYS A 7 -21.90 -14.94 -1.29
C LYS A 7 -22.24 -13.77 -2.23
N ALA A 8 -22.78 -12.65 -1.74
CA ALA A 8 -23.20 -11.54 -2.60
C ALA A 8 -22.04 -10.61 -3.03
N ALA A 9 -20.90 -10.62 -2.31
CA ALA A 9 -19.72 -9.86 -2.71
C ALA A 9 -18.83 -10.59 -3.73
N GLN A 10 -19.21 -11.81 -4.11
CA GLN A 10 -18.41 -12.72 -4.94
C GLN A 10 -18.59 -12.50 -6.45
N ILE A 11 -19.39 -11.52 -6.88
CA ILE A 11 -19.86 -11.42 -8.28
C ILE A 11 -18.95 -10.59 -9.21
N VAL A 12 -17.98 -9.79 -8.73
CA VAL A 12 -17.27 -8.86 -9.64
C VAL A 12 -15.88 -9.31 -10.11
N PHE A 13 -15.24 -10.34 -9.55
CA PHE A 13 -13.83 -10.64 -9.89
C PHE A 13 -13.46 -12.11 -10.17
N SER A 14 -14.44 -13.00 -10.38
CA SER A 14 -14.14 -14.44 -10.57
C SER A 14 -13.75 -14.87 -11.99
N GLN A 15 -13.62 -13.98 -12.98
CA GLN A 15 -13.22 -14.41 -14.33
C GLN A 15 -12.08 -13.54 -14.87
N HIS A 16 -10.92 -14.18 -15.04
CA HIS A 16 -9.74 -13.73 -15.80
C HIS A 16 -8.76 -12.75 -15.13
N GLN A 17 -7.99 -13.21 -14.14
CA GLN A 17 -6.56 -12.83 -14.05
C GLN A 17 -5.72 -14.01 -13.51
N THR A 18 -5.30 -14.90 -14.41
CA THR A 18 -4.15 -15.78 -14.14
C THR A 18 -2.88 -15.00 -14.50
N TRP A 19 -2.11 -14.59 -13.50
CA TRP A 19 -0.78 -14.03 -13.74
C TRP A 19 0.15 -15.18 -14.13
N SER A 20 0.47 -15.32 -15.43
CA SER A 20 1.51 -16.23 -15.88
C SER A 20 2.87 -15.58 -15.70
N THR A 21 3.59 -16.03 -14.68
CA THR A 21 4.97 -15.62 -14.38
C THR A 21 5.93 -16.22 -15.40
N THR A 22 6.07 -15.63 -16.58
CA THR A 22 7.26 -15.81 -17.44
C THR A 22 7.40 -14.65 -18.42
N GLN A 23 8.08 -13.57 -18.02
CA GLN A 23 8.80 -12.75 -18.99
C GLN A 23 10.19 -12.41 -18.44
N VAL A 24 11.15 -12.96 -19.17
CA VAL A 24 12.59 -12.96 -18.92
C VAL A 24 13.17 -11.56 -19.13
N PHE A 25 13.99 -11.12 -18.17
CA PHE A 25 14.84 -9.94 -18.26
C PHE A 25 15.65 -9.92 -19.57
N SER A 26 15.58 -8.81 -20.33
CA SER A 26 16.51 -8.54 -21.44
C SER A 26 17.48 -7.39 -21.08
N PRO A 27 18.78 -7.47 -21.42
CA PRO A 27 19.78 -6.51 -20.93
C PRO A 27 19.80 -5.19 -21.71
N ARG A 28 20.20 -4.14 -20.99
CA ARG A 28 20.38 -2.73 -21.39
C ARG A 28 21.07 -2.55 -22.75
N ARG A 29 20.45 -1.78 -23.66
CA ARG A 29 21.11 -1.25 -24.87
C ARG A 29 21.84 0.06 -24.54
N SER A 30 23.11 0.12 -24.90
CA SER A 30 24.00 1.28 -24.75
C SER A 30 23.67 2.40 -25.74
N TRP A 31 23.75 3.64 -25.27
CA TRP A 31 23.51 4.85 -26.06
C TRP A 31 24.84 5.31 -26.70
N LYS A 32 24.83 5.69 -27.99
CA LYS A 32 25.97 6.38 -28.64
C LYS A 32 25.49 7.72 -29.24
N PRO A 33 26.22 8.82 -29.04
CA PRO A 33 25.81 10.13 -29.54
C PRO A 33 26.17 10.31 -31.03
N ALA A 34 25.30 10.98 -31.78
CA ALA A 34 25.52 11.35 -33.17
C ALA A 34 26.45 12.56 -33.29
N LYS A 35 27.40 12.52 -34.23
CA LYS A 35 28.30 13.64 -34.56
C LYS A 35 27.56 14.64 -35.46
N PHE A 36 27.63 15.93 -35.12
CA PHE A 36 27.17 17.01 -36.00
C PHE A 36 28.37 17.72 -36.62
N THR A 37 28.31 17.97 -37.93
CA THR A 37 29.30 18.75 -38.66
C THR A 37 28.73 20.14 -38.92
N VAL A 38 29.42 21.18 -38.47
CA VAL A 38 29.06 22.58 -38.73
C VAL A 38 29.70 23.01 -40.04
N VAL A 39 28.89 23.46 -41.00
CA VAL A 39 29.39 24.10 -42.23
C VAL A 39 29.15 25.60 -42.11
N ALA A 40 30.23 26.35 -41.92
CA ALA A 40 30.24 27.80 -42.02
C ALA A 40 30.27 28.22 -43.51
N ARG A 41 29.57 29.29 -43.88
CA ARG A 41 29.74 29.89 -45.21
C ARG A 41 29.91 31.40 -45.12
N GLN A 42 31.03 31.86 -45.64
CA GLN A 42 31.46 33.25 -45.75
C GLN A 42 30.67 34.05 -46.79
N SER A 43 30.67 35.36 -46.60
CA SER A 43 30.11 36.43 -47.44
C SER A 43 30.87 36.66 -48.75
N SER A 44 30.17 37.00 -49.84
CA SER A 44 30.36 38.29 -50.56
C SER A 44 29.55 38.43 -51.87
N SER A 45 29.09 39.67 -52.07
CA SER A 45 28.93 40.46 -53.31
C SER A 45 27.79 40.22 -54.34
N ARG A 46 27.15 41.37 -54.62
CA ARG A 46 26.26 41.87 -55.70
C ARG A 46 26.00 40.99 -56.94
N GLY A 47 24.73 40.96 -57.35
CA GLY A 47 24.34 40.94 -58.77
C GLY A 47 23.08 40.13 -59.12
N SER A 48 22.06 40.83 -59.64
CA SER A 48 20.89 40.35 -60.40
C SER A 48 19.80 39.53 -59.69
N ARG A 49 18.60 40.11 -59.64
CA ARG A 49 17.33 39.43 -59.36
C ARG A 49 17.11 38.30 -60.36
N LYS A 50 17.36 37.06 -59.94
CA LYS A 50 16.71 35.89 -60.53
C LYS A 50 15.43 35.63 -59.75
N VAL A 51 14.31 35.49 -60.47
CA VAL A 51 13.06 34.99 -59.89
C VAL A 51 13.34 33.58 -59.39
N LEU A 52 13.43 33.42 -58.07
CA LEU A 52 13.53 32.11 -57.43
C LEU A 52 12.16 31.46 -57.54
N HIS A 53 12.02 30.46 -58.40
CA HIS A 53 10.93 29.50 -58.25
C HIS A 53 11.03 28.93 -56.83
N ALA A 54 9.98 29.11 -56.04
CA ALA A 54 9.89 28.55 -54.70
C ALA A 54 9.96 27.02 -54.80
N THR A 55 11.08 26.44 -54.35
CA THR A 55 11.18 25.00 -54.12
C THR A 55 10.16 24.65 -53.04
N PRO A 56 9.29 23.65 -53.25
CA PRO A 56 8.37 23.20 -52.20
C PRO A 56 9.20 22.82 -50.96
N PRO A 57 8.76 23.17 -49.74
CA PRO A 57 9.52 22.90 -48.53
C PRO A 57 9.79 21.40 -48.47
N ALA A 58 11.06 21.02 -48.26
CA ALA A 58 11.45 19.64 -48.06
C ALA A 58 10.51 19.01 -47.02
N THR A 59 9.85 17.91 -47.38
CA THR A 59 8.93 17.20 -46.50
C THR A 59 9.65 16.86 -45.20
N VAL A 60 9.33 17.57 -44.12
CA VAL A 60 9.88 17.31 -42.80
C VAL A 60 9.28 15.99 -42.32
N GLN A 61 10.04 14.90 -42.44
CA GLN A 61 9.62 13.60 -41.95
C GLN A 61 9.60 13.62 -40.42
N ARG A 62 8.41 13.55 -39.81
CA ARG A 62 8.27 13.44 -38.36
C ARG A 62 8.80 12.08 -37.88
N ARG A 63 9.52 12.08 -36.76
CA ARG A 63 9.96 10.84 -36.10
C ARG A 63 8.77 10.20 -35.38
N SER A 64 8.66 8.87 -35.46
CA SER A 64 7.72 8.08 -34.66
C SER A 64 8.22 7.94 -33.22
N GLY A 65 7.30 7.96 -32.25
CA GLY A 65 7.60 7.68 -30.84
C GLY A 65 7.73 6.19 -30.51
N ASN A 66 7.25 5.30 -31.39
CA ASN A 66 7.21 3.84 -31.18
C ASN A 66 6.53 3.42 -29.86
N TYR A 67 5.48 4.13 -29.44
CA TYR A 67 4.67 3.76 -28.27
C TYR A 67 3.80 2.54 -28.60
N GLY A 68 3.63 1.66 -27.62
CA GLY A 68 2.66 0.56 -27.71
C GLY A 68 1.22 1.07 -27.65
N PRO A 69 0.25 0.24 -28.07
CA PRO A 69 -1.17 0.57 -27.94
C PRO A 69 -1.59 0.65 -26.47
N ASP A 70 -2.75 1.26 -26.23
CA ASP A 70 -3.41 1.25 -24.94
C ASP A 70 -3.62 -0.20 -24.48
N ILE A 71 -3.21 -0.52 -23.25
CA ILE A 71 -3.36 -1.86 -22.67
C ILE A 71 -4.79 -2.10 -22.18
N TRP A 72 -5.58 -1.03 -22.08
CA TRP A 72 -6.98 -1.09 -21.71
C TRP A 72 -7.81 -1.13 -22.99
N GLU A 73 -8.22 -2.33 -23.40
CA GLU A 73 -9.35 -2.44 -24.33
C GLU A 73 -10.59 -1.79 -23.67
N SER A 74 -11.56 -1.30 -24.44
CA SER A 74 -12.75 -0.64 -23.89
C SER A 74 -13.56 -1.62 -23.04
N HIS A 75 -13.19 -1.73 -21.77
CA HIS A 75 -13.83 -2.61 -20.81
C HIS A 75 -15.04 -1.88 -20.24
N GLU A 76 -16.23 -2.42 -20.49
CA GLU A 76 -17.42 -2.05 -19.75
C GLU A 76 -17.32 -2.66 -18.35
N TYR A 77 -17.27 -1.82 -17.34
CA TYR A 77 -17.30 -2.27 -15.94
C TYR A 77 -18.74 -2.65 -15.57
N SER A 78 -18.93 -3.85 -15.02
CA SER A 78 -20.23 -4.26 -14.49
C SER A 78 -20.59 -3.41 -13.27
N LYS A 79 -21.64 -2.59 -13.41
CA LYS A 79 -22.17 -1.75 -12.33
C LYS A 79 -23.36 -2.44 -11.65
N PRO A 80 -23.45 -2.42 -10.32
CA PRO A 80 -24.65 -2.88 -9.63
C PRO A 80 -25.84 -1.97 -10.00
N ASP A 81 -27.04 -2.55 -10.00
CA ASP A 81 -28.27 -1.75 -10.15
C ASP A 81 -28.46 -0.77 -8.97
N ASP A 82 -29.32 0.23 -9.17
CA ASP A 82 -29.59 1.27 -8.17
C ASP A 82 -30.08 0.72 -6.83
N ASN A 83 -30.88 -0.35 -6.84
CA ASN A 83 -31.43 -0.94 -5.64
C ASN A 83 -30.32 -1.68 -4.85
N THR A 84 -29.44 -2.39 -5.53
CA THR A 84 -28.26 -3.03 -4.97
C THR A 84 -27.32 -1.98 -4.37
N SER A 85 -27.05 -0.90 -5.08
CA SER A 85 -26.22 0.22 -4.60
C SER A 85 -26.79 0.86 -3.33
N ARG A 86 -28.11 1.11 -3.29
CA ARG A 86 -28.79 1.64 -2.09
C ARG A 86 -28.70 0.68 -0.91
N ARG A 87 -28.86 -0.63 -1.15
CA ARG A 87 -28.74 -1.65 -0.11
C ARG A 87 -27.32 -1.71 0.45
N TRP A 88 -26.29 -1.61 -0.39
CA TRP A 88 -24.90 -1.52 0.05
C TRP A 88 -24.66 -0.30 0.94
N GLY A 89 -25.16 0.87 0.51
CA GLY A 89 -25.06 2.10 1.32
C GLY A 89 -25.71 1.96 2.70
N HIS A 90 -26.93 1.41 2.77
CA HIS A 90 -27.59 1.17 4.06
C HIS A 90 -26.78 0.19 4.94
N ARG A 91 -26.32 -0.92 4.35
CA ARG A 91 -25.55 -1.95 5.06
C ARG A 91 -24.24 -1.40 5.63
N VAL A 92 -23.55 -0.57 4.85
CA VAL A 92 -22.33 0.11 5.27
C VAL A 92 -22.59 1.01 6.48
N GLU A 93 -23.67 1.79 6.48
CA GLU A 93 -24.01 2.65 7.63
C GLU A 93 -24.35 1.85 8.88
N GLU A 94 -25.00 0.68 8.76
CA GLU A 94 -25.19 -0.25 9.88
C GLU A 94 -23.87 -0.76 10.44
N LEU A 95 -22.95 -1.19 9.55
CA LEU A 95 -21.66 -1.74 9.92
C LEU A 95 -20.75 -0.68 10.55
N LYS A 96 -20.77 0.57 10.07
CA LYS A 96 -20.07 1.69 10.71
C LYS A 96 -20.54 1.91 12.14
N LYS A 97 -21.87 1.87 12.37
CA LYS A 97 -22.45 1.99 13.73
C LYS A 97 -22.04 0.82 14.62
N TYR A 98 -21.98 -0.39 14.07
CA TYR A 98 -21.50 -1.58 14.78
C TYR A 98 -20.03 -1.41 15.20
N VAL A 99 -19.13 -1.13 14.26
CA VAL A 99 -17.69 -0.90 14.53
C VAL A 99 -17.50 0.20 15.57
N LYS A 100 -18.27 1.29 15.46
CA LYS A 100 -18.23 2.39 16.41
C LYS A 100 -18.67 2.01 17.82
N ARG A 101 -19.60 1.07 17.97
CA ARG A 101 -20.07 0.62 19.29
C ARG A 101 -19.16 -0.47 19.87
N GLU A 102 -18.78 -1.47 19.07
CA GLU A 102 -18.06 -2.64 19.58
C GLU A 102 -16.55 -2.42 19.67
N LEU A 103 -15.94 -1.83 18.64
CA LEU A 103 -14.49 -1.65 18.58
C LEU A 103 -14.07 -0.31 19.17
N LEU A 104 -14.82 0.77 18.89
CA LEU A 104 -14.43 2.10 19.42
C LEU A 104 -14.81 2.30 20.90
N SER A 105 -15.67 1.46 21.48
CA SER A 105 -15.86 1.45 22.95
C SER A 105 -14.63 0.92 23.67
N LYS A 106 -13.92 -0.05 23.07
CA LYS A 106 -12.66 -0.60 23.60
C LYS A 106 -11.50 0.40 23.57
N ILE A 107 -11.53 1.36 22.63
CA ILE A 107 -10.56 2.46 22.57
C ILE A 107 -10.99 3.73 23.36
N GLY A 108 -12.18 3.71 23.96
CA GLY A 108 -12.76 4.81 24.75
C GLY A 108 -12.13 4.97 26.15
N CYS A 109 -12.51 6.02 26.87
CA CYS A 109 -12.04 6.30 28.24
C CYS A 109 -12.50 5.21 29.21
N ARG A 110 -11.58 4.59 29.94
CA ARG A 110 -11.86 3.78 31.14
C ARG A 110 -11.01 4.29 32.30
N GLU A 111 -11.43 3.98 33.51
CA GLU A 111 -10.69 4.31 34.74
C GLU A 111 -9.31 3.62 34.78
N ASP A 112 -9.13 2.57 33.97
CA ASP A 112 -7.92 1.74 33.84
C ASP A 112 -7.10 2.03 32.57
N ASP A 113 -6.99 3.31 32.15
CA ASP A 113 -6.27 3.71 30.91
C ASP A 113 -4.74 3.42 30.94
N ASP A 114 -4.21 2.98 32.09
CA ASP A 114 -2.80 2.58 32.30
C ASP A 114 -2.53 1.08 32.08
N ASP A 115 -3.56 0.25 31.85
CA ASP A 115 -3.38 -1.19 31.61
C ASP A 115 -2.71 -1.46 30.24
N GLU A 116 -1.52 -2.08 30.26
CA GLU A 116 -0.72 -2.38 29.07
C GLU A 116 -1.46 -3.25 28.04
N GLU A 117 -2.26 -4.22 28.48
CA GLU A 117 -3.01 -5.13 27.62
C GLU A 117 -4.14 -4.37 26.90
N MET A 118 -4.84 -3.50 27.63
CA MET A 118 -5.85 -2.62 27.04
C MET A 118 -5.22 -1.65 26.02
N VAL A 119 -4.06 -1.07 26.33
CA VAL A 119 -3.36 -0.18 25.39
C VAL A 119 -2.91 -0.93 24.14
N ALA A 120 -2.42 -2.17 24.28
CA ALA A 120 -2.07 -3.04 23.18
C ALA A 120 -3.28 -3.34 22.27
N GLU A 121 -4.43 -3.72 22.85
CA GLU A 121 -5.66 -3.97 22.09
C GLU A 121 -6.08 -2.73 21.27
N ARG A 122 -5.99 -1.53 21.87
CA ARG A 122 -6.29 -0.27 21.16
C ARG A 122 -5.38 -0.05 19.96
N ILE A 123 -4.08 -0.30 20.12
CA ILE A 123 -3.09 -0.16 19.04
C ILE A 123 -3.42 -1.12 17.89
N GLU A 124 -3.76 -2.38 18.19
CA GLU A 124 -4.10 -3.39 17.17
C GLU A 124 -5.41 -3.07 16.44
N ILE A 125 -6.44 -2.61 17.15
CA ILE A 125 -7.72 -2.18 16.55
C ILE A 125 -7.47 -1.03 15.56
N ILE A 126 -6.72 0.00 15.98
CA ILE A 126 -6.42 1.15 15.12
C ILE A 126 -5.64 0.71 13.88
N ASP A 127 -4.63 -0.15 14.04
CA ASP A 127 -3.85 -0.63 12.91
C ASP A 127 -4.71 -1.43 11.93
N THR A 128 -5.58 -2.30 12.43
CA THR A 128 -6.49 -3.11 11.62
C THR A 128 -7.45 -2.23 10.81
N LEU A 129 -8.07 -1.22 11.45
CA LEU A 129 -8.96 -0.28 10.76
C LEU A 129 -8.25 0.48 9.64
N GLN A 130 -7.02 0.94 9.89
CA GLN A 130 -6.23 1.67 8.90
C GLN A 130 -5.79 0.76 7.75
N ARG A 131 -5.32 -0.45 8.06
CA ARG A 131 -4.85 -1.44 7.07
C ARG A 131 -5.97 -1.97 6.18
N LEU A 132 -7.17 -2.17 6.72
CA LEU A 132 -8.36 -2.52 5.94
C LEU A 132 -8.91 -1.37 5.09
N GLY A 133 -8.35 -0.17 5.21
CA GLY A 133 -8.75 0.99 4.41
C GLY A 133 -10.08 1.61 4.82
N VAL A 134 -10.58 1.31 6.03
CA VAL A 134 -11.85 1.86 6.57
C VAL A 134 -11.63 2.92 7.65
N GLY A 135 -10.38 3.13 8.08
CA GLY A 135 -10.03 4.09 9.14
C GLY A 135 -10.47 5.54 8.87
N TYR A 136 -10.64 5.92 7.60
CA TYR A 136 -11.09 7.27 7.22
C TYR A 136 -12.53 7.61 7.67
N HIS A 137 -13.34 6.61 8.02
CA HIS A 137 -14.67 6.83 8.62
C HIS A 137 -14.62 7.16 10.11
N PHE A 138 -13.46 6.94 10.75
CA PHE A 138 -13.30 7.00 12.20
C PHE A 138 -12.12 7.90 12.61
N GLU A 139 -11.74 8.86 11.77
CA GLU A 139 -10.53 9.68 11.97
C GLU A 139 -10.52 10.39 13.33
N ARG A 140 -11.67 10.91 13.77
CA ARG A 140 -11.79 11.62 15.04
C ARG A 140 -11.57 10.68 16.23
N GLU A 141 -12.19 9.51 16.19
CA GLU A 141 -12.05 8.48 17.23
C GLU A 141 -10.61 7.94 17.28
N ILE A 142 -10.01 7.68 16.11
CA ILE A 142 -8.61 7.25 15.98
C ILE A 142 -7.67 8.32 16.53
N GLN A 143 -7.83 9.58 16.13
CA GLN A 143 -6.97 10.67 16.58
C GLN A 143 -7.04 10.86 18.10
N SER A 144 -8.26 10.78 18.67
CA SER A 144 -8.44 10.83 20.12
C SER A 144 -7.74 9.67 20.83
N ALA A 145 -7.81 8.46 20.28
CA ALA A 145 -7.17 7.28 20.88
C ALA A 145 -5.63 7.35 20.77
N LEU A 146 -5.09 7.81 19.64
CA LEU A 146 -3.64 8.01 19.46
C LEU A 146 -3.08 9.06 20.43
N GLY A 147 -3.82 10.12 20.72
CA GLY A 147 -3.44 11.10 21.74
C GLY A 147 -3.31 10.49 23.14
N ARG A 148 -4.19 9.55 23.50
CA ARG A 148 -4.09 8.82 24.78
C ARG A 148 -2.95 7.82 24.79
N ILE A 149 -2.80 7.06 23.71
CA ILE A 149 -1.67 6.12 23.55
C ILE A 149 -0.36 6.87 23.76
N ALA A 150 -0.19 8.05 23.15
CA ALA A 150 1.00 8.88 23.32
C ALA A 150 1.26 9.33 24.78
N ALA A 151 0.21 9.48 25.59
CA ALA A 151 0.33 9.85 27.01
C ALA A 151 0.76 8.66 27.88
N ASN A 152 0.44 7.43 27.47
CA ASN A 152 0.81 6.21 28.18
C ASN A 152 2.29 5.86 27.97
N PRO A 153 2.95 5.21 28.95
CA PRO A 153 4.32 4.73 28.77
C PRO A 153 4.41 3.72 27.60
N PRO A 154 5.56 3.64 26.90
CA PRO A 154 5.78 2.61 25.89
C PRO A 154 5.74 1.21 26.50
N ILE A 155 5.07 0.29 25.81
CA ILE A 155 5.02 -1.13 26.18
C ILE A 155 6.36 -1.78 25.81
N ALA A 156 7.11 -2.23 26.81
CA ALA A 156 8.50 -2.66 26.66
C ALA A 156 8.70 -4.17 26.48
N ASN A 157 7.65 -4.98 26.66
CA ASN A 157 7.70 -6.45 26.63
C ASN A 157 7.25 -7.07 25.30
N ASN A 158 6.65 -6.29 24.40
CA ASN A 158 6.09 -6.79 23.14
C ASN A 158 6.56 -5.92 21.95
N LEU A 159 7.48 -6.47 21.15
CA LEU A 159 8.10 -5.76 20.03
C LEU A 159 7.08 -5.36 18.96
N HIS A 160 6.12 -6.23 18.68
CA HIS A 160 5.05 -5.95 17.73
C HIS A 160 4.28 -4.70 18.14
N ILE A 161 3.80 -4.65 19.38
CA ILE A 161 3.01 -3.53 19.90
C ILE A 161 3.83 -2.24 19.98
N ALA A 162 5.09 -2.30 20.43
CA ALA A 162 5.99 -1.15 20.46
C ALA A 162 6.23 -0.55 19.06
N ALA A 163 6.48 -1.41 18.07
CA ALA A 163 6.68 -0.97 16.70
C ALA A 163 5.39 -0.43 16.05
N LEU A 164 4.24 -1.04 16.33
CA LEU A 164 2.94 -0.52 15.91
C LEU A 164 2.66 0.86 16.50
N ARG A 165 2.84 1.02 17.82
CA ARG A 165 2.72 2.31 18.52
C ARG A 165 3.55 3.38 17.82
N PHE A 166 4.85 3.14 17.66
CA PHE A 166 5.76 4.08 17.01
C PHE A 166 5.25 4.48 15.61
N ARG A 167 4.88 3.48 14.80
CA ARG A 167 4.39 3.70 13.44
C ARG A 167 3.11 4.51 13.39
N LEU A 168 2.12 4.19 14.23
CA LEU A 168 0.83 4.86 14.25
C LEU A 168 0.96 6.32 14.72
N LEU A 169 1.72 6.56 15.80
CA LEU A 169 1.95 7.91 16.32
C LEU A 169 2.68 8.79 15.29
N ARG A 170 3.75 8.29 14.67
CA ARG A 170 4.49 9.01 13.63
C ARG A 170 3.63 9.33 12.41
N ARG A 171 2.79 8.40 11.95
CA ARG A 171 1.85 8.63 10.84
C ARG A 171 0.78 9.67 11.17
N ALA A 172 0.38 9.80 12.43
CA ALA A 172 -0.53 10.83 12.91
C ALA A 172 0.15 12.19 13.19
N GLY A 173 1.46 12.30 12.94
CA GLY A 173 2.24 13.52 13.19
C GLY A 173 2.57 13.75 14.66
N ILE A 174 2.39 12.74 15.52
CA ILE A 174 2.76 12.80 16.93
C ILE A 174 4.22 12.37 17.06
N ARG A 175 5.02 13.19 17.73
CA ARG A 175 6.44 12.94 17.93
C ARG A 175 6.63 11.84 18.97
N GLU A 176 7.22 10.74 18.55
CA GLU A 176 7.60 9.62 19.40
C GLU A 176 9.09 9.34 19.24
N SER A 177 9.85 9.20 20.33
CA SER A 177 11.30 8.96 20.27
C SER A 177 11.61 7.46 20.05
N PRO A 178 12.37 7.07 19.01
CA PRO A 178 12.73 5.68 18.80
C PRO A 178 13.65 5.15 19.92
N ASP A 179 14.51 5.99 20.49
CA ASP A 179 15.38 5.62 21.61
C ASP A 179 14.57 5.21 22.84
N VAL A 180 13.43 5.87 23.10
CA VAL A 180 12.58 5.60 24.26
C VAL A 180 11.70 4.38 24.01
N VAL A 181 11.03 4.31 22.85
CA VAL A 181 10.12 3.19 22.54
C VAL A 181 10.86 1.86 22.41
N PHE A 182 12.06 1.88 21.83
CA PHE A 182 12.80 0.64 21.58
C PHE A 182 13.85 0.33 22.65
N GLN A 183 13.91 1.11 23.75
CA GLN A 183 14.91 0.93 24.80
C GLN A 183 14.93 -0.49 25.38
N GLY A 184 13.75 -1.06 25.66
CA GLY A 184 13.62 -2.40 26.25
C GLY A 184 14.11 -3.55 25.36
N PHE A 185 14.24 -3.31 24.05
CA PHE A 185 14.63 -4.32 23.06
C PHE A 185 16.10 -4.20 22.63
N ARG A 186 16.86 -3.30 23.26
CA ARG A 186 18.26 -3.02 22.92
C ARG A 186 19.20 -3.40 24.05
N GLU A 187 20.42 -3.76 23.66
CA GLU A 187 21.55 -4.03 24.54
C GLU A 187 22.27 -2.72 24.93
N GLU A 188 23.17 -2.79 25.91
CA GLU A 188 23.98 -1.65 26.35
C GLU A 188 24.87 -1.07 25.23
N ASP A 189 25.26 -1.89 24.25
CA ASP A 189 26.04 -1.46 23.09
C ASP A 189 25.20 -0.72 22.03
N GLY A 190 23.90 -0.60 22.26
CA GLY A 190 22.95 0.07 21.38
C GLY A 190 22.43 -0.80 20.23
N LYS A 191 22.71 -2.10 20.17
CA LYS A 191 22.11 -3.00 19.17
C LYS A 191 20.82 -3.63 19.66
N PHE A 192 19.95 -4.06 18.75
CA PHE A 192 18.81 -4.90 19.12
C PHE A 192 19.27 -6.26 19.69
N LYS A 193 18.58 -6.69 20.75
CA LYS A 193 18.82 -7.98 21.43
C LYS A 193 18.65 -9.13 20.45
N GLN A 194 19.56 -10.09 20.47
CA GLN A 194 19.41 -11.28 19.61
C GLN A 194 18.21 -12.14 20.02
N GLU A 195 17.73 -12.03 21.26
CA GLU A 195 16.56 -12.77 21.77
C GLU A 195 15.28 -12.50 20.99
N ILE A 196 15.13 -11.30 20.41
CA ILE A 196 13.95 -10.93 19.61
C ILE A 196 14.06 -11.37 18.14
N SER A 197 15.15 -12.02 17.72
CA SER A 197 15.35 -12.44 16.32
C SER A 197 14.39 -13.55 15.88
N GLY A 198 13.70 -14.20 16.82
CA GLY A 198 12.70 -15.24 16.55
C GLY A 198 11.26 -14.70 16.43
N ASP A 199 10.99 -13.47 16.84
CA ASP A 199 9.64 -12.89 16.81
C ASP A 199 9.31 -12.36 15.40
N VAL A 200 8.81 -13.22 14.52
CA VAL A 200 8.49 -12.88 13.13
C VAL A 200 7.54 -11.67 13.04
N ARG A 201 6.49 -11.65 13.88
CA ARG A 201 5.46 -10.60 13.88
C ARG A 201 6.03 -9.27 14.38
N GLY A 202 6.84 -9.31 15.44
CA GLY A 202 7.59 -8.16 15.95
C GLY A 202 8.59 -7.62 14.93
N LEU A 203 9.38 -8.49 14.29
CA LEU A 203 10.36 -8.10 13.26
C LEU A 203 9.70 -7.46 12.04
N LEU A 204 8.58 -8.01 11.55
CA LEU A 204 7.82 -7.39 10.45
C LEU A 204 7.36 -5.98 10.83
N SER A 205 6.91 -5.80 12.07
CA SER A 205 6.40 -4.53 12.55
C SER A 205 7.52 -3.52 12.78
N LEU A 206 8.66 -3.97 13.32
CA LEU A 206 9.88 -3.19 13.48
C LEU A 206 10.43 -2.75 12.12
N TYR A 207 10.46 -3.66 11.15
CA TYR A 207 10.85 -3.34 9.77
C TYR A 207 9.96 -2.23 9.23
N GLU A 208 8.63 -2.37 9.26
CA GLU A 208 7.70 -1.34 8.79
C GLU A 208 7.83 0.01 9.54
N ALA A 209 8.13 -0.03 10.85
CA ALA A 209 8.34 1.16 11.66
C ALA A 209 9.67 1.88 11.34
N SER A 210 10.74 1.13 11.06
CA SER A 210 12.09 1.65 10.75
C SER A 210 12.15 2.59 9.55
N TYR A 211 11.12 2.50 8.71
CA TYR A 211 10.95 3.25 7.48
C TYR A 211 10.32 4.64 7.69
N LEU A 212 9.88 4.96 8.90
CA LEU A 212 9.40 6.28 9.30
C LEU A 212 10.47 7.14 9.99
N GLY A 213 11.73 6.74 9.88
CA GLY A 213 12.85 7.46 10.47
C GLY A 213 13.24 8.72 9.73
N PHE A 214 13.64 9.74 10.49
CA PHE A 214 14.29 10.95 9.99
C PHE A 214 15.82 10.81 9.99
N PRO A 215 16.53 11.63 9.19
CA PRO A 215 17.98 11.68 9.24
C PRO A 215 18.50 11.92 10.67
N GLY A 216 19.45 11.10 11.11
CA GLY A 216 20.03 11.17 12.45
C GLY A 216 19.40 10.20 13.46
N GLU A 217 18.29 9.54 13.13
CA GLU A 217 17.66 8.51 13.97
C GLU A 217 18.35 7.14 13.78
N ILE A 218 19.58 7.02 14.31
CA ILE A 218 20.46 5.84 14.15
C ILE A 218 19.77 4.54 14.61
N VAL A 219 18.92 4.63 15.64
CA VAL A 219 18.12 3.49 16.13
C VAL A 219 17.27 2.87 15.04
N LEU A 220 16.69 3.68 14.15
CA LEU A 220 15.81 3.19 13.09
C LEU A 220 16.60 2.62 11.91
N ASP A 221 17.81 3.12 11.65
CA ASP A 221 18.70 2.51 10.67
C ASP A 221 19.19 1.14 11.14
N GLU A 222 19.50 1.01 12.42
CA GLU A 222 19.87 -0.27 13.03
C GLU A 222 18.66 -1.22 13.11
N ALA A 223 17.46 -0.73 13.48
CA ALA A 223 16.20 -1.49 13.42
C ALA A 223 15.93 -2.05 12.02
N LYS A 224 16.13 -1.23 10.99
CA LYS A 224 15.97 -1.62 9.59
C LYS A 224 16.92 -2.75 9.23
N SER A 225 18.19 -2.61 9.59
CA SER A 225 19.24 -3.61 9.31
C SER A 225 18.99 -4.93 10.05
N PHE A 226 18.68 -4.85 11.35
CA PHE A 226 18.39 -5.98 12.21
C PHE A 226 17.18 -6.76 11.71
N ALA A 227 16.04 -6.08 11.54
CA ALA A 227 14.81 -6.72 11.10
C ALA A 227 14.95 -7.32 9.70
N ARG A 228 15.56 -6.60 8.75
CA ARG A 228 15.76 -7.11 7.39
C ARG A 228 16.61 -8.38 7.36
N THR A 229 17.71 -8.40 8.12
CA THR A 229 18.62 -9.56 8.18
C THR A 229 17.88 -10.80 8.68
N HIS A 230 17.22 -10.70 9.84
CA HIS A 230 16.53 -11.86 10.41
C HIS A 230 15.30 -12.29 9.62
N LEU A 231 14.52 -11.35 9.05
CA LEU A 231 13.40 -11.69 8.16
C LEU A 231 13.89 -12.42 6.90
N GLN A 232 15.05 -12.05 6.34
CA GLN A 232 15.65 -12.77 5.19
C GLN A 232 16.14 -14.17 5.58
N GLU A 233 16.71 -14.34 6.77
CA GLU A 233 17.11 -15.64 7.28
C GLU A 233 15.90 -16.57 7.49
N ILE A 234 14.84 -16.04 8.11
CA ILE A 234 13.57 -16.76 8.31
C ILE A 234 12.98 -17.14 6.96
N TYR A 235 12.93 -16.21 6.01
CA TYR A 235 12.43 -16.47 4.66
C TYR A 235 13.21 -17.58 3.95
N ARG A 236 14.55 -17.54 3.96
CA ARG A 236 15.38 -18.62 3.38
C ARG A 236 15.13 -19.98 4.04
N LYS A 237 14.98 -20.02 5.35
CA LYS A 237 14.67 -21.26 6.09
C LYS A 237 13.30 -21.79 5.67
N ALA A 238 12.30 -20.92 5.57
CA ALA A 238 10.97 -21.28 5.08
C ALA A 238 11.02 -21.81 3.64
N GLU A 239 11.76 -21.16 2.73
CA GLU A 239 11.94 -21.64 1.35
C GLU A 239 12.52 -23.06 1.28
N THR A 240 13.50 -23.38 2.11
CA THR A 240 14.03 -24.75 2.18
C THR A 240 13.04 -25.77 2.75
N ALA A 241 12.16 -25.34 3.66
CA ALA A 241 11.13 -26.18 4.27
C ALA A 241 9.88 -26.36 3.39
N MET A 242 9.67 -25.50 2.39
CA MET A 242 8.56 -25.56 1.42
C MET A 242 8.60 -26.81 0.51
N ALA A 243 9.56 -27.72 0.69
CA ALA A 243 9.50 -29.06 0.09
C ALA A 243 8.28 -29.87 0.58
N ASN A 244 7.70 -29.56 1.76
CA ASN A 244 6.41 -30.09 2.25
C ASN A 244 5.64 -29.00 3.05
N PRO A 245 4.98 -28.04 2.38
CA PRO A 245 4.50 -26.83 3.04
C PRO A 245 3.13 -27.02 3.71
N THR A 246 2.99 -26.51 4.94
CA THR A 246 1.71 -26.26 5.60
C THR A 246 1.14 -24.90 5.15
N THR A 247 -0.18 -24.72 5.13
CA THR A 247 -0.84 -23.47 4.69
C THR A 247 -0.33 -22.22 5.42
N MET A 248 -0.08 -22.32 6.74
CA MET A 248 0.40 -21.23 7.58
C MET A 248 1.79 -20.73 7.15
N LEU A 249 2.72 -21.65 6.87
CA LEU A 249 4.08 -21.31 6.41
C LEU A 249 4.07 -20.60 5.04
N VAL A 250 3.14 -20.98 4.16
CA VAL A 250 2.98 -20.32 2.85
C VAL A 250 2.50 -18.88 3.01
N GLN A 251 1.58 -18.63 3.94
CA GLN A 251 1.05 -17.30 4.18
C GLN A 251 2.12 -16.38 4.80
N GLU A 252 2.81 -16.83 5.84
CA GLU A 252 3.93 -16.10 6.42
C GLU A 252 5.01 -15.80 5.37
N ALA A 253 5.36 -16.76 4.52
CA ALA A 253 6.32 -16.56 3.44
C ALA A 253 5.86 -15.49 2.43
N LYS A 254 4.56 -15.44 2.08
CA LYS A 254 4.00 -14.39 1.22
C LYS A 254 4.11 -13.02 1.87
N GLN A 255 3.81 -12.91 3.17
CA GLN A 255 3.91 -11.66 3.92
C GLN A 255 5.36 -11.17 3.98
N LEU A 256 6.30 -12.08 4.27
CA LEU A 256 7.75 -11.81 4.30
C LEU A 256 8.27 -11.33 2.94
N ALA A 257 8.00 -12.08 1.88
CA ALA A 257 8.44 -11.74 0.52
C ALA A 257 7.94 -10.35 0.11
N ARG A 258 6.66 -10.09 0.38
CA ARG A 258 6.03 -8.80 0.10
C ARG A 258 6.71 -7.69 0.90
N ALA A 259 6.82 -7.80 2.23
CA ALA A 259 7.46 -6.76 3.06
C ALA A 259 8.91 -6.45 2.62
N LEU A 260 9.69 -7.48 2.30
CA LEU A 260 11.09 -7.34 1.86
C LEU A 260 11.26 -6.69 0.48
N GLU A 261 10.25 -6.80 -0.40
CA GLU A 261 10.22 -6.14 -1.71
C GLU A 261 10.06 -4.63 -1.58
N LEU A 262 9.03 -4.18 -0.87
CA LEU A 262 8.74 -2.76 -0.67
C LEU A 262 7.95 -2.58 0.63
N PRO A 263 8.34 -1.72 1.58
CA PRO A 263 7.61 -1.61 2.83
C PRO A 263 6.26 -0.89 2.66
N SER A 264 5.27 -1.22 3.49
CA SER A 264 3.88 -0.75 3.37
C SER A 264 3.72 0.76 3.22
N HIS A 265 4.54 1.54 3.93
CA HIS A 265 4.48 3.01 3.89
C HIS A 265 4.84 3.64 2.52
N TRP A 266 5.47 2.88 1.61
CA TRP A 266 5.80 3.31 0.24
C TRP A 266 4.81 2.79 -0.80
N ARG A 267 3.82 2.00 -0.39
CA ARG A 267 2.81 1.44 -1.29
C ARG A 267 1.60 2.36 -1.39
N THR A 268 0.92 2.28 -2.54
CA THR A 268 -0.37 2.93 -2.72
C THR A 268 -1.38 2.35 -1.75
N ARG A 269 -1.99 3.22 -0.92
CA ARG A 269 -2.91 2.84 0.16
C ARG A 269 -4.01 1.87 -0.29
N ARG A 270 -4.58 2.08 -1.48
CA ARG A 270 -5.66 1.24 -2.01
C ARG A 270 -5.21 -0.18 -2.35
N CYS A 271 -4.05 -0.35 -2.98
CA CYS A 271 -3.48 -1.67 -3.26
C CYS A 271 -3.11 -2.41 -1.97
N GLU A 272 -2.65 -1.67 -0.96
CA GLU A 272 -2.33 -2.24 0.34
C GLU A 272 -3.59 -2.65 1.12
N ALA A 273 -4.65 -1.84 1.07
CA ALA A 273 -5.94 -2.17 1.68
C ALA A 273 -6.55 -3.44 1.10
N TRP A 274 -6.53 -3.60 -0.23
CA TRP A 274 -7.01 -4.83 -0.87
C TRP A 274 -6.24 -6.07 -0.40
N TRP A 275 -4.91 -5.97 -0.35
CA TRP A 275 -4.10 -7.09 0.10
C TRP A 275 -4.39 -7.44 1.57
N HIS A 276 -4.57 -6.44 2.44
CA HIS A 276 -4.96 -6.68 3.82
C HIS A 276 -6.36 -7.26 3.97
N ILE A 277 -7.32 -6.89 3.12
CA ILE A 277 -8.66 -7.50 3.11
C ILE A 277 -8.57 -9.00 2.81
N GLU A 278 -7.77 -9.39 1.82
CA GLU A 278 -7.60 -10.80 1.47
C GLU A 278 -6.85 -11.56 2.57
N GLN A 279 -5.82 -10.97 3.18
CA GLN A 279 -5.16 -11.58 4.35
C GLN A 279 -6.11 -11.73 5.53
N TYR A 280 -6.88 -10.69 5.87
CA TYR A 280 -7.85 -10.72 6.96
C TYR A 280 -9.00 -11.71 6.73
N ARG A 281 -9.29 -12.05 5.47
CA ARG A 281 -10.24 -13.10 5.11
C ARG A 281 -9.64 -14.50 5.26
N GLU A 282 -8.36 -14.67 4.91
CA GLU A 282 -7.64 -15.94 4.98
C GLU A 282 -7.30 -16.32 6.43
N ASP A 283 -7.00 -15.33 7.28
CA ASP A 283 -6.73 -15.46 8.71
C ASP A 283 -8.00 -15.94 9.46
N SER A 284 -8.25 -17.24 9.40
CA SER A 284 -9.44 -17.91 9.98
C SER A 284 -9.32 -18.11 11.52
N THR A 285 -8.51 -17.32 12.21
CA THR A 285 -8.20 -17.44 13.63
C THR A 285 -9.19 -16.69 14.53
N GLU A 286 -9.19 -17.05 15.82
CA GLU A 286 -9.87 -16.34 16.91
C GLU A 286 -9.42 -14.86 16.94
N GLY A 287 -10.25 -13.94 16.43
CA GLY A 287 -9.94 -12.51 16.39
C GLY A 287 -10.45 -11.77 15.14
N MET A 288 -10.83 -12.52 14.09
CA MET A 288 -11.49 -11.94 12.93
C MET A 288 -12.91 -11.48 13.28
N ASP A 289 -13.23 -10.21 13.03
CA ASP A 289 -14.58 -9.64 13.11
C ASP A 289 -15.23 -9.69 11.71
N PRO A 290 -16.24 -10.55 11.49
CA PRO A 290 -16.89 -10.67 10.20
C PRO A 290 -17.59 -9.39 9.74
N ALA A 291 -18.09 -8.58 10.68
CA ALA A 291 -18.75 -7.31 10.35
C ALA A 291 -17.71 -6.27 9.89
N LEU A 292 -16.51 -6.29 10.49
CA LEU A 292 -15.40 -5.45 10.02
C LEU A 292 -14.92 -5.87 8.62
N LEU A 293 -14.78 -7.17 8.34
CA LEU A 293 -14.44 -7.63 6.99
C LEU A 293 -15.51 -7.21 5.97
N GLU A 294 -16.79 -7.41 6.30
CA GLU A 294 -17.90 -7.03 5.44
C GLU A 294 -17.88 -5.53 5.13
N LEU A 295 -17.62 -4.70 6.15
CA LEU A 295 -17.47 -3.25 5.98
C LEU A 295 -16.33 -2.94 5.00
N ALA A 296 -15.16 -3.52 5.21
CA ALA A 296 -13.99 -3.27 4.37
C ALA A 296 -14.22 -3.65 2.91
N MET A 297 -14.87 -4.80 2.65
CA MET A 297 -15.19 -5.25 1.30
C MET A 297 -16.22 -4.34 0.61
N LEU A 298 -17.30 -3.98 1.29
CA LEU A 298 -18.32 -3.09 0.73
C LEU A 298 -17.76 -1.69 0.45
N GLU A 299 -17.00 -1.13 1.39
CA GLU A 299 -16.33 0.17 1.24
C GLU A 299 -15.32 0.19 0.10
N PHE A 300 -14.54 -0.89 -0.04
CA PHE A 300 -13.61 -1.03 -1.16
C PHE A 300 -14.35 -0.96 -2.49
N ASN A 301 -15.40 -1.77 -2.65
CA ASN A 301 -16.20 -1.86 -3.86
C ASN A 301 -16.95 -0.56 -4.17
N MET A 302 -17.57 0.09 -3.17
CA MET A 302 -18.30 1.34 -3.41
C MET A 302 -17.39 2.46 -3.91
N VAL A 303 -16.19 2.61 -3.33
CA VAL A 303 -15.25 3.61 -3.83
C VAL A 303 -14.66 3.22 -5.19
N GLN A 304 -14.50 1.92 -5.46
CA GLN A 304 -14.12 1.45 -6.80
C GLN A 304 -15.14 1.86 -7.86
N LEU A 305 -16.45 1.82 -7.56
CA LEU A 305 -17.49 2.29 -8.48
C LEU A 305 -17.37 3.80 -8.77
N VAL A 306 -17.01 4.61 -7.77
CA VAL A 306 -16.73 6.04 -7.97
C VAL A 306 -15.54 6.23 -8.91
N TYR A 307 -14.43 5.53 -8.68
CA TYR A 307 -13.26 5.61 -9.57
C TYR A 307 -13.55 5.15 -10.99
N GLN A 308 -14.41 4.14 -11.16
CA GLN A 308 -14.83 3.69 -12.49
C GLN A 308 -15.66 4.76 -13.20
N ALA A 309 -16.59 5.43 -12.50
CA ALA A 309 -17.36 6.54 -13.06
C ALA A 309 -16.46 7.73 -13.45
N GLU A 310 -15.52 8.11 -12.59
CA GLU A 310 -14.53 9.16 -12.88
C GLU A 310 -13.64 8.78 -14.08
N LEU A 311 -13.24 7.52 -14.19
CA LEU A 311 -12.43 7.04 -15.32
C LEU A 311 -13.20 7.09 -16.64
N GLU A 312 -14.48 6.72 -16.64
CA GLU A 312 -15.36 6.85 -17.82
C GLU A 312 -15.49 8.30 -18.27
N GLU A 313 -15.70 9.23 -17.34
CA GLU A 313 -15.77 10.67 -17.64
C GLU A 313 -14.45 11.18 -18.24
N LEU A 314 -13.30 10.78 -17.68
CA LEU A 314 -11.98 11.13 -18.20
C LEU A 314 -11.73 10.53 -19.60
N GLN A 315 -12.19 9.31 -19.85
CA GLN A 315 -12.06 8.68 -21.16
C GLN A 315 -12.91 9.39 -22.21
N ASP A 316 -14.13 9.79 -21.87
CA ASP A 316 -15.02 10.51 -22.77
C ASP A 316 -14.55 11.93 -23.04
N GLY A 317 -14.07 12.65 -22.01
CA GLY A 317 -13.33 13.90 -22.19
C GLY A 317 -12.13 13.71 -23.11
N GLY A 318 -11.39 12.60 -22.90
CA GLY A 318 -10.31 12.06 -23.73
C GLY A 318 -10.60 12.01 -25.23
N LYS A 319 -11.72 11.38 -25.55
CA LYS A 319 -12.19 11.23 -26.93
C LYS A 319 -12.57 12.60 -27.53
N ASN A 320 -13.21 13.44 -26.73
CA ASN A 320 -13.67 14.76 -27.16
C ASN A 320 -12.52 15.74 -27.47
N TRP A 321 -11.37 15.64 -26.80
CA TRP A 321 -10.20 16.51 -27.06
C TRP A 321 -9.28 16.05 -28.19
N ALA A 322 -9.49 14.88 -28.80
CA ALA A 322 -8.81 14.38 -30.01
C ALA A 322 -7.25 14.26 -30.04
N PHE A 323 -6.54 13.99 -28.93
CA PHE A 323 -5.13 13.54 -28.92
C PHE A 323 -5.01 12.03 -29.25
N ARG A 324 -6.14 11.27 -29.29
CA ARG A 324 -6.17 9.87 -29.76
C ARG A 324 -6.24 9.72 -31.29
N ARG A 325 -5.85 10.74 -32.08
CA ARG A 325 -5.65 10.59 -33.53
C ARG A 325 -4.17 10.53 -33.88
N ASN A 326 -3.65 9.31 -34.03
CA ASN A 326 -2.96 8.80 -35.23
C ASN A 326 -2.39 7.41 -34.97
#